data_AF-V8ALW9-F1
#
_entry.id   AF-V8ALW9-F1
#
_cell.length_a   1.000
_cell.length_b   1.000
_cell.length_c   1.000
_cell.angle_alpha   90.00
_cell.angle_beta   90.00
_cell.angle_gamma   90.00
#
_symmetry.space_group_name_H-M   'P 1'
#
loop_
_entity.id
_entity.type
_entity.pdbx_description
1 polymer ?
#
loop_
_entity_poly.entity_id
_entity_poly.type
_entity_poly.pdbx_seq_one_letter_code
_entity_poly.pdbx_strand_id
1 'polypeptide(L)'
;MGARPVALLDSLRFGQIDNAKTRHIVERVTAGIAGYGNCIGIPTVGGEVAFDESYAGNPLVNVMCVGLIEHKHIQKGQAKGVGNTIMYVGAKTGRDGIHGASFASQEFGSGSETQRSAVQVGDPFMEKLLLEACLEVIHNHSDILVGIQDMGAAGLVSSTSEMASKAGSGLKLNLDLVPQRETNMTPYEMMLSESQERMVLCIKKRS
;
A
#
# COMPACT_ATOMS: atom_id res chain seq x y z
N MET A 1 9.44 -6.08 4.01
CA MET A 1 10.65 -6.91 3.76
C MET A 1 11.97 -6.20 4.07
N GLY A 2 12.07 -4.89 3.83
CA GLY A 2 13.30 -4.12 4.07
C GLY A 2 14.28 -4.07 2.89
N ALA A 3 13.84 -4.52 1.72
CA ALA A 3 14.61 -4.42 0.50
C ALA A 3 14.50 -3.00 -0.06
N ARG A 4 15.59 -2.49 -0.63
CA ARG A 4 15.55 -1.27 -1.45
C ARG A 4 15.01 -1.65 -2.82
N PRO A 5 13.85 -1.11 -3.25
CA PRO A 5 13.36 -1.30 -4.61
C PRO A 5 14.37 -0.80 -5.64
N VAL A 6 14.55 -1.55 -6.71
CA VAL A 6 15.51 -1.23 -7.80
C VAL A 6 14.91 -1.33 -9.19
N ALA A 7 13.77 -2.01 -9.34
CA ALA A 7 13.13 -2.18 -10.64
C ALA A 7 11.63 -2.46 -10.49
N LEU A 8 10.85 -1.97 -11.45
CA LEU A 8 9.44 -2.31 -11.65
C LEU A 8 9.28 -3.09 -12.96
N LEU A 9 8.28 -3.97 -13.01
CA LEU A 9 7.81 -4.61 -14.22
C LEU A 9 6.29 -4.63 -14.25
N ASP A 10 5.70 -4.35 -15.41
CA ASP A 10 4.24 -4.27 -15.54
C ASP A 10 3.71 -5.42 -16.41
N SER A 11 2.64 -6.09 -15.96
CA SER A 11 1.89 -7.06 -16.75
C SER A 11 0.48 -6.52 -16.96
N LEU A 12 0.24 -5.99 -18.16
CA LEU A 12 -0.96 -5.24 -18.50
C LEU A 12 -1.83 -6.01 -19.50
N ARG A 13 -3.14 -6.03 -19.27
CA ARG A 13 -4.14 -6.63 -20.18
C ARG A 13 -5.28 -5.66 -20.41
N PHE A 14 -5.60 -5.40 -21.67
CA PHE A 14 -6.64 -4.44 -22.06
C PHE A 14 -7.55 -5.01 -23.15
N GLY A 15 -8.72 -4.38 -23.35
CA GLY A 15 -9.58 -4.61 -24.52
C GLY A 15 -8.88 -4.31 -25.85
N GLN A 16 -9.56 -4.44 -26.99
CA GLN A 16 -8.95 -4.12 -28.29
C GLN A 16 -8.53 -2.65 -28.40
N ILE A 17 -7.34 -2.38 -28.95
CA ILE A 17 -6.71 -1.04 -28.98
C ILE A 17 -7.36 -0.07 -30.00
N ASP A 18 -8.13 -0.61 -30.95
CA ASP A 18 -8.94 0.17 -31.90
C ASP A 18 -10.17 0.82 -31.24
N ASN A 19 -10.56 0.37 -30.05
CA ASN A 19 -11.59 0.99 -29.23
C ASN A 19 -11.05 2.26 -28.52
N ALA A 20 -11.78 3.37 -28.66
CA ALA A 20 -11.40 4.66 -28.06
C ALA A 20 -11.34 4.63 -26.52
N LYS A 21 -12.25 3.89 -25.87
CA LYS A 21 -12.25 3.71 -24.41
C LYS A 21 -11.01 2.95 -23.95
N THR A 22 -10.64 1.88 -24.67
CA THR A 22 -9.41 1.12 -24.38
C THR A 22 -8.19 2.01 -24.48
N ARG A 23 -8.03 2.79 -25.56
CA ARG A 23 -6.88 3.72 -25.69
C ARG A 23 -6.78 4.68 -24.52
N HIS A 24 -7.91 5.26 -24.10
CA HIS A 24 -7.94 6.12 -22.94
C HIS A 24 -7.46 5.40 -21.66
N ILE A 25 -7.92 4.17 -21.42
CA ILE A 25 -7.49 3.38 -20.24
C ILE A 25 -5.98 3.09 -20.31
N VAL A 26 -5.47 2.66 -21.47
CA VAL A 26 -4.04 2.40 -21.69
C VAL A 26 -3.21 3.65 -21.36
N GLU A 27 -3.58 4.80 -21.92
CA GLU A 27 -2.91 6.08 -21.66
C GLU A 27 -2.91 6.45 -20.16
N ARG A 28 -4.05 6.30 -19.48
CA ARG A 28 -4.15 6.66 -18.05
C ARG A 28 -3.39 5.69 -17.15
N VAL A 29 -3.41 4.38 -17.45
CA VAL A 29 -2.66 3.37 -16.68
C VAL A 29 -1.16 3.59 -16.84
N THR A 30 -0.68 3.69 -18.09
CA THR A 30 0.75 3.93 -18.37
C THR A 30 1.23 5.25 -17.78
N ALA A 31 0.45 6.33 -17.88
CA ALA A 31 0.77 7.61 -17.25
C ALA A 31 0.78 7.54 -15.72
N GLY A 32 -0.12 6.78 -15.10
CA GLY A 32 -0.15 6.55 -13.66
C GLY A 32 1.09 5.80 -13.16
N ILE A 33 1.42 4.68 -13.82
CA ILE A 33 2.61 3.88 -13.50
C ILE A 33 3.88 4.72 -13.67
N ALA A 34 4.03 5.37 -14.83
CA ALA A 34 5.20 6.21 -15.11
C ALA A 34 5.28 7.40 -14.14
N GLY A 35 4.15 8.08 -13.88
CA GLY A 35 4.10 9.21 -12.96
C GLY A 35 4.55 8.83 -11.54
N TYR A 36 4.05 7.70 -11.03
CA TYR A 36 4.42 7.23 -9.69
C TYR A 36 5.87 6.74 -9.64
N GLY A 37 6.24 5.83 -10.56
CA GLY A 37 7.58 5.23 -10.65
C GLY A 37 8.71 6.25 -10.84
N ASN A 38 8.49 7.25 -11.71
CA ASN A 38 9.47 8.32 -11.93
C ASN A 38 9.67 9.19 -10.69
N CYS A 39 8.60 9.52 -9.97
CA CYS A 39 8.66 10.35 -8.77
C CYS A 39 9.37 9.66 -7.60
N ILE A 40 9.14 8.35 -7.41
CA ILE A 40 9.86 7.56 -6.39
C ILE A 40 11.29 7.19 -6.83
N GLY A 41 11.62 7.40 -8.10
CA GLY A 41 12.95 7.15 -8.67
C GLY A 41 13.26 5.67 -8.84
N ILE A 42 12.27 4.84 -9.17
CA ILE A 42 12.44 3.40 -9.42
C ILE A 42 12.09 3.13 -10.89
N PRO A 43 13.04 2.60 -11.68
CA PRO A 43 12.82 2.41 -13.11
C PRO A 43 11.89 1.22 -13.40
N THR A 44 10.95 1.40 -14.33
CA THR A 44 10.30 0.26 -15.01
C THR A 44 11.28 -0.31 -16.03
N VAL A 45 11.77 -1.52 -15.79
CA VAL A 45 12.85 -2.14 -16.60
C VAL A 45 12.32 -3.08 -17.68
N GLY A 46 11.03 -3.38 -17.64
CA GLY A 46 10.38 -4.26 -18.60
C GLY A 46 8.91 -4.47 -18.27
N GLY A 47 8.26 -5.32 -19.04
CA GLY A 47 6.86 -5.64 -18.86
C GLY A 47 6.30 -6.38 -20.07
N GLU A 48 5.02 -6.69 -19.98
CA GLU A 48 4.26 -7.30 -21.05
C GLU A 48 2.89 -6.62 -21.17
N VAL A 49 2.44 -6.47 -22.41
CA VAL A 49 1.14 -5.90 -22.73
C VAL A 49 0.45 -6.83 -23.71
N ALA A 50 -0.80 -7.21 -23.44
CA ALA A 50 -1.63 -7.95 -24.38
C ALA A 50 -3.03 -7.32 -24.49
N PHE A 51 -3.61 -7.47 -25.67
CA PHE A 51 -4.91 -6.94 -26.03
C PHE A 51 -5.83 -8.09 -26.42
N ASP A 52 -6.98 -8.20 -25.74
CA ASP A 52 -8.01 -9.19 -26.03
C ASP A 52 -9.38 -8.64 -25.63
N GLU A 53 -10.43 -8.97 -26.38
CA GLU A 53 -11.78 -8.44 -26.13
C GLU A 53 -12.31 -8.85 -24.75
N SER A 54 -11.87 -9.99 -24.21
CA SER A 54 -12.21 -10.44 -22.85
C SER A 54 -11.84 -9.45 -21.75
N TYR A 55 -10.89 -8.55 -21.99
CA TYR A 55 -10.45 -7.51 -21.04
C TYR A 55 -11.10 -6.14 -21.28
N ALA A 56 -12.03 -6.00 -22.24
CA ALA A 56 -12.66 -4.71 -22.54
C ALA A 56 -13.49 -4.15 -21.36
N GLY A 57 -14.09 -5.03 -20.56
CA GLY A 57 -14.80 -4.68 -19.33
C GLY A 57 -13.90 -4.57 -18.10
N ASN A 58 -12.94 -5.50 -17.97
CA ASN A 58 -12.09 -5.67 -16.80
C ASN A 58 -10.61 -5.71 -17.23
N PRO A 59 -9.93 -4.55 -17.37
CA PRO A 59 -8.50 -4.55 -17.64
C PRO A 59 -7.73 -5.11 -16.44
N LEU A 60 -6.60 -5.77 -16.70
CA LEU A 60 -5.69 -6.23 -15.65
C LEU A 60 -4.46 -5.32 -15.60
N VAL A 61 -4.16 -4.82 -14.40
CA VAL A 61 -3.00 -3.96 -14.13
C VAL A 61 -2.22 -4.59 -12.99
N ASN A 62 -1.27 -5.47 -13.35
CA ASN A 62 -0.38 -6.09 -12.38
C ASN A 62 0.98 -5.39 -12.42
N VAL A 63 1.49 -4.99 -11.26
CA VAL A 63 2.80 -4.36 -11.13
C VAL A 63 3.66 -5.19 -10.20
N MET A 64 4.84 -5.57 -10.67
CA MET A 64 5.86 -6.28 -9.91
C MET A 64 6.94 -5.28 -9.48
N CYS A 65 7.36 -5.37 -8.22
CA CYS A 65 8.48 -4.60 -7.68
C CYS A 65 9.60 -5.55 -7.25
N VAL A 66 10.81 -5.28 -7.74
CA VAL A 66 12.04 -6.02 -7.40
C VAL A 66 12.88 -5.14 -6.51
N GLY A 67 13.33 -5.69 -5.38
CA GLY A 67 14.22 -5.01 -4.45
C GLY A 67 15.42 -5.86 -4.05
N LEU A 68 16.51 -5.19 -3.68
CA LEU A 68 17.73 -5.82 -3.17
C LEU A 68 17.80 -5.68 -1.65
N ILE A 69 18.25 -6.74 -1.00
CA ILE A 69 18.46 -6.77 0.45
C ILE A 69 19.58 -7.73 0.81
N GLU A 70 20.37 -7.37 1.82
CA GLU A 70 21.26 -8.34 2.46
C GLU A 70 20.45 -9.27 3.36
N HIS A 71 20.77 -10.57 3.36
CA HIS A 71 20.04 -11.56 4.15
C HIS A 71 19.91 -11.20 5.65
N LYS A 72 20.93 -10.55 6.22
CA LYS A 72 20.94 -10.13 7.62
C LYS A 72 19.93 -9.01 7.94
N HIS A 73 19.47 -8.26 6.93
CA HIS A 73 18.54 -7.15 7.08
C HIS A 73 17.07 -7.55 6.80
N ILE A 74 16.80 -8.83 6.50
CA ILE A 74 15.43 -9.30 6.23
C ILE A 74 14.53 -9.03 7.42
N GLN A 75 13.53 -8.17 7.20
CA GLN A 75 12.55 -7.80 8.21
C GLN A 75 11.33 -8.72 8.17
N LYS A 76 10.76 -8.96 9.36
CA LYS A 76 9.52 -9.73 9.54
C LYS A 76 8.38 -8.78 9.93
N GLY A 77 7.19 -9.00 9.39
CA GLY A 77 5.97 -8.31 9.80
C GLY A 77 5.36 -8.94 11.06
N GLN A 78 6.04 -8.86 12.21
CA GLN A 78 5.62 -9.50 13.46
C GLN A 78 5.80 -8.56 14.67
N ALA A 79 4.82 -8.53 15.57
CA ALA A 79 4.88 -7.79 16.83
C ALA A 79 5.21 -8.73 18.01
N LYS A 80 6.45 -9.23 18.04
CA LYS A 80 6.90 -10.18 19.07
C LYS A 80 7.36 -9.46 20.34
N GLY A 81 6.89 -9.94 21.49
CA GLY A 81 7.26 -9.43 22.82
C GLY A 81 6.25 -8.44 23.38
N VAL A 82 6.03 -8.54 24.69
CA VAL A 82 5.02 -7.74 25.41
C VAL A 82 5.58 -6.36 25.76
N GLY A 83 4.76 -5.33 25.59
CA GLY A 83 5.08 -3.96 26.00
C GLY A 83 5.79 -3.11 24.94
N ASN A 84 6.05 -3.66 23.75
CA ASN A 84 6.57 -2.91 22.61
C ASN A 84 5.56 -1.89 22.09
N THR A 85 6.08 -0.82 21.48
CA THR A 85 5.27 0.27 20.94
C THR A 85 4.90 -0.01 19.49
N ILE A 86 3.64 0.19 19.13
CA ILE A 86 3.21 0.24 17.72
C ILE A 86 3.23 1.70 17.28
N MET A 87 4.03 1.99 16.26
CA MET A 87 4.24 3.32 15.72
C MET A 87 3.67 3.40 14.30
N TYR A 88 2.85 4.41 14.07
CA TYR A 88 2.34 4.78 12.77
C TYR A 88 3.36 5.71 12.09
N VAL A 89 3.69 5.46 10.82
CA VAL A 89 4.63 6.28 10.05
C VAL A 89 4.08 6.54 8.65
N GLY A 90 4.25 7.77 8.14
CA GLY A 90 3.84 8.15 6.78
C GLY A 90 2.72 9.19 6.75
N ALA A 91 1.90 9.14 5.69
CA ALA A 91 0.85 10.10 5.41
C ALA A 91 -0.25 10.13 6.49
N LYS A 92 -1.02 11.21 6.55
CA LYS A 92 -2.19 11.31 7.45
C LYS A 92 -3.37 10.50 6.88
N THR A 93 -4.12 9.84 7.76
CA THR A 93 -5.29 9.02 7.43
C THR A 93 -6.48 9.91 7.04
N GLY A 94 -7.09 9.66 5.89
CA GLY A 94 -8.33 10.28 5.41
C GLY A 94 -9.41 9.25 5.10
N ARG A 95 -10.54 9.65 4.51
CA ARG A 95 -11.65 8.77 4.13
C ARG A 95 -11.43 8.09 2.76
N ASP A 96 -10.19 7.72 2.47
CA ASP A 96 -9.81 7.10 1.19
C ASP A 96 -10.10 5.60 1.21
N GLY A 97 -10.71 5.08 0.15
CA GLY A 97 -10.80 3.64 -0.09
C GLY A 97 -11.54 2.85 0.99
N ILE A 98 -12.36 3.50 1.83
CA ILE A 98 -13.17 2.78 2.82
C ILE A 98 -14.14 1.87 2.05
N HIS A 99 -14.11 0.58 2.38
CA HIS A 99 -14.75 -0.52 1.63
C HIS A 99 -14.05 -0.95 0.32
N GLY A 100 -12.83 -0.47 0.03
CA GLY A 100 -12.04 -0.86 -1.15
C GLY A 100 -11.79 -2.36 -1.23
N ALA A 101 -11.38 -2.99 -0.12
CA ALA A 101 -11.22 -4.45 -0.05
C ALA A 101 -12.51 -5.23 -0.37
N SER A 102 -13.67 -4.77 0.13
CA SER A 102 -14.96 -5.39 -0.15
C SER A 102 -15.39 -5.13 -1.60
N PHE A 103 -15.10 -3.95 -2.14
CA PHE A 103 -15.39 -3.57 -3.52
C PHE A 103 -14.61 -4.41 -4.53
N ALA A 104 -13.31 -4.65 -4.27
CA ALA A 104 -12.48 -5.53 -5.09
C ALA A 104 -12.98 -6.98 -5.15
N SER A 105 -13.87 -7.36 -4.22
CA SER A 105 -14.46 -8.70 -4.11
C SER A 105 -15.94 -8.77 -4.55
N GLN A 106 -16.53 -7.67 -5.03
CA GLN A 106 -17.94 -7.63 -5.48
C GLN A 106 -18.10 -8.01 -6.95
N GLU A 107 -19.20 -8.68 -7.28
CA GLU A 107 -19.65 -8.86 -8.66
C GLU A 107 -20.31 -7.56 -9.17
N PHE A 108 -19.74 -6.98 -10.23
CA PHE A 108 -20.30 -5.79 -10.85
C PHE A 108 -21.54 -6.14 -11.69
N GLY A 109 -22.74 -5.90 -11.14
CA GLY A 109 -23.99 -5.91 -11.89
C GLY A 109 -24.14 -4.69 -12.81
N SER A 110 -25.05 -4.77 -13.79
CA SER A 110 -25.27 -3.79 -14.88
C SER A 110 -25.87 -2.44 -14.47
N GLY A 111 -25.62 -1.96 -13.24
CA GLY A 111 -26.22 -0.72 -12.72
C GLY A 111 -25.45 -0.03 -11.59
N SER A 112 -24.19 -0.39 -11.34
CA SER A 112 -23.39 0.29 -10.30
C SER A 112 -22.82 1.62 -10.81
N GLU A 113 -23.54 2.70 -10.53
CA GLU A 113 -23.02 4.06 -10.68
C GLU A 113 -21.80 4.28 -9.77
N THR A 114 -20.84 5.02 -10.31
CA THR A 114 -19.52 5.37 -9.79
C THR A 114 -19.43 5.68 -8.30
N GLN A 115 -18.89 4.75 -7.51
CA GLN A 115 -18.40 5.04 -6.16
C GLN A 115 -16.99 5.63 -6.22
N ARG A 116 -16.90 6.95 -6.46
CA ARG A 116 -15.61 7.70 -6.48
C ARG A 116 -14.81 7.58 -5.19
N SER A 117 -15.44 7.26 -4.05
CA SER A 117 -14.79 7.11 -2.74
C SER A 117 -13.85 5.89 -2.64
N ALA A 118 -14.00 4.90 -3.53
CA ALA A 118 -13.10 3.74 -3.58
C ALA A 118 -11.73 4.07 -4.23
N VAL A 119 -11.62 5.20 -4.93
CA VAL A 119 -10.40 5.56 -5.65
C VAL A 119 -9.39 6.17 -4.69
N GLN A 120 -8.31 5.46 -4.46
CA GLN A 120 -7.17 5.92 -3.68
C GLN A 120 -6.35 6.92 -4.52
N VAL A 121 -5.89 8.00 -3.90
CA VAL A 121 -4.96 8.95 -4.50
C VAL A 121 -3.62 8.78 -3.81
N GLY A 122 -2.63 8.28 -4.55
CA GLY A 122 -1.26 8.13 -4.05
C GLY A 122 -0.45 9.42 -4.16
N ASP A 123 0.46 9.61 -3.22
CA ASP A 123 1.48 10.67 -3.21
C ASP A 123 2.89 10.04 -3.32
N PRO A 124 3.46 9.93 -4.53
CA PRO A 124 4.77 9.31 -4.70
C PRO A 124 5.91 10.10 -4.03
N PHE A 125 5.73 11.39 -3.75
CA PHE A 125 6.74 12.15 -3.03
C PHE A 125 6.79 11.75 -1.56
N MET A 126 5.62 11.54 -0.94
CA MET A 126 5.53 10.98 0.40
C MET A 126 6.08 9.55 0.44
N GLU A 127 5.77 8.72 -0.56
CA GLU A 127 6.28 7.35 -0.63
C GLU A 127 7.81 7.31 -0.70
N LYS A 128 8.42 8.23 -1.46
CA LYS A 128 9.88 8.35 -1.52
C LYS A 128 10.48 8.66 -0.14
N LEU A 129 9.88 9.59 0.61
CA LEU A 129 10.34 9.91 1.97
C LEU A 129 10.15 8.73 2.92
N LEU A 130 8.99 8.07 2.84
CA LEU A 130 8.65 6.90 3.65
C LEU A 130 9.63 5.74 3.38
N LEU A 131 9.95 5.49 2.12
CA LEU A 131 10.92 4.48 1.70
C LEU A 131 12.30 4.74 2.32
N GLU A 132 12.85 5.95 2.18
CA GLU A 132 14.17 6.27 2.71
C GLU A 132 14.19 6.18 4.25
N ALA A 133 13.15 6.70 4.92
CA ALA A 133 13.02 6.60 6.37
C ALA A 133 12.94 5.15 6.85
N CYS A 134 12.18 4.30 6.16
CA CYS A 134 12.07 2.88 6.51
C CYS A 134 13.41 2.15 6.33
N LEU A 135 14.12 2.40 5.23
CA LEU A 135 15.44 1.80 4.99
C LEU A 135 16.47 2.28 6.00
N GLU A 136 16.43 3.55 6.41
CA GLU A 136 17.29 4.08 7.45
C GLU A 136 17.05 3.38 8.79
N VAL A 137 15.80 3.24 9.22
CA VAL A 137 15.46 2.51 10.46
C VAL A 137 15.92 1.05 10.38
N ILE A 138 15.74 0.40 9.24
CA ILE A 138 16.11 -1.01 9.06
C ILE A 138 17.62 -1.22 9.12
N HIS A 139 18.40 -0.33 8.53
CA HIS A 139 19.86 -0.49 8.48
C HIS A 139 20.58 0.06 9.72
N ASN A 140 20.09 1.17 10.28
CA ASN A 140 20.80 1.89 11.35
C ASN A 140 20.18 1.70 12.74
N HIS A 141 18.97 1.15 12.82
CA HIS A 141 18.22 0.98 14.07
C HIS A 141 17.58 -0.41 14.21
N SER A 142 18.21 -1.43 13.61
CA SER A 142 17.72 -2.82 13.62
C SER A 142 17.64 -3.44 15.02
N ASP A 143 18.39 -2.92 15.99
CA ASP A 143 18.40 -3.39 17.38
C ASP A 143 17.12 -3.06 18.16
N ILE A 144 16.41 -2.02 17.72
CA ILE A 144 15.13 -1.58 18.31
C ILE A 144 13.92 -1.88 17.41
N LEU A 145 14.12 -2.17 16.12
CA LEU A 145 13.03 -2.54 15.20
C LEU A 145 12.65 -4.02 15.39
N VAL A 146 11.43 -4.27 15.87
CA VAL A 146 10.90 -5.62 16.08
C VAL A 146 10.18 -6.14 14.84
N GLY A 147 9.46 -5.26 14.16
CA GLY A 147 8.74 -5.60 12.94
C GLY A 147 8.23 -4.37 12.20
N ILE A 148 7.92 -4.56 10.93
CA ILE A 148 7.46 -3.52 10.03
C ILE A 148 6.46 -4.12 9.02
N GLN A 149 5.35 -3.42 8.77
CA GLN A 149 4.26 -3.86 7.89
C GLN A 149 3.67 -2.64 7.18
N ASP A 150 3.37 -2.77 5.89
CA ASP A 150 2.65 -1.78 5.10
C ASP A 150 1.15 -1.74 5.43
N MET A 151 0.51 -0.61 5.12
CA MET A 151 -0.92 -0.41 5.29
C MET A 151 -1.63 -0.30 3.94
N GLY A 152 -2.16 -1.42 3.47
CA GLY A 152 -2.96 -1.50 2.23
C GLY A 152 -4.45 -1.71 2.51
N ALA A 153 -4.99 -2.80 1.94
CA ALA A 153 -6.40 -3.18 2.06
C ALA A 153 -6.85 -3.34 3.52
N ALA A 154 -8.01 -2.77 3.85
CA ALA A 154 -8.52 -2.66 5.21
C ALA A 154 -7.56 -1.98 6.22
N GLY A 155 -6.54 -1.25 5.74
CA GLY A 155 -5.81 -0.23 6.47
C GLY A 155 -5.18 -0.66 7.79
N LEU A 156 -5.40 0.16 8.81
CA LEU A 156 -4.77 0.02 10.13
C LEU A 156 -5.19 -1.28 10.83
N VAL A 157 -6.46 -1.65 10.74
CA VAL A 157 -6.96 -2.85 11.42
C VAL A 157 -6.33 -4.12 10.85
N SER A 158 -6.28 -4.26 9.52
CA SER A 158 -5.68 -5.42 8.87
C SER A 158 -4.20 -5.53 9.23
N SER A 159 -3.45 -4.46 8.99
CA SER A 159 -1.99 -4.44 9.15
C SER A 159 -1.55 -4.72 10.59
N THR A 160 -2.23 -4.13 11.58
CA THR A 160 -1.89 -4.33 13.00
C THR A 160 -2.35 -5.69 13.51
N SER A 161 -3.57 -6.14 13.16
CA SER A 161 -4.08 -7.44 13.60
C SER A 161 -3.27 -8.59 13.02
N GLU A 162 -2.86 -8.51 11.75
CA GLU A 162 -2.01 -9.50 11.10
C GLU A 162 -0.62 -9.55 11.76
N MET A 163 -0.02 -8.38 12.03
CA MET A 163 1.27 -8.28 12.71
C MET A 163 1.24 -8.90 14.12
N ALA A 164 0.14 -8.72 14.85
CA ALA A 164 -0.07 -9.31 16.17
C ALA A 164 -0.30 -10.82 16.12
N SER A 165 -1.20 -11.26 15.22
CA SER A 165 -1.57 -12.66 15.04
C SER A 165 -0.37 -13.53 14.68
N LYS A 166 0.48 -13.08 13.75
CA LYS A 166 1.73 -13.78 13.37
C LYS A 166 2.71 -13.95 14.53
N ALA A 167 2.59 -13.14 15.58
CA ALA A 167 3.43 -13.21 16.77
C ALA A 167 2.75 -13.90 17.96
N GLY A 168 1.48 -14.31 17.83
CA GLY A 168 0.67 -14.84 18.94
C GLY A 168 0.41 -13.81 20.04
N SER A 169 0.40 -12.52 19.70
CA SER A 169 0.20 -11.42 20.64
C SER A 169 -1.13 -10.69 20.42
N GLY A 170 -1.53 -9.87 21.39
CA GLY A 170 -2.64 -8.92 21.27
C GLY A 170 -2.14 -7.49 21.17
N LEU A 171 -3.01 -6.57 20.75
CA LEU A 171 -2.69 -5.15 20.63
C LEU A 171 -3.75 -4.28 21.32
N LYS A 172 -3.30 -3.15 21.87
CA LYS A 172 -4.17 -2.04 22.29
C LYS A 172 -3.79 -0.82 21.48
N LEU A 173 -4.70 -0.38 20.61
CA LEU A 173 -4.52 0.81 19.80
C LEU A 173 -5.26 1.98 20.43
N ASN A 174 -4.62 3.14 20.49
CA ASN A 174 -5.30 4.39 20.82
C ASN A 174 -5.54 5.16 19.52
N LEU A 175 -6.79 5.20 19.07
CA LEU A 175 -7.17 5.82 17.80
C LEU A 175 -7.07 7.35 17.84
N ASP A 176 -7.12 7.96 19.02
CA ASP A 176 -6.92 9.41 19.19
C ASP A 176 -5.52 9.87 18.77
N LEU A 177 -4.55 8.95 18.70
CA LEU A 177 -3.18 9.21 18.28
C LEU A 177 -2.95 9.00 16.78
N VAL A 178 -3.97 8.54 16.03
CA VAL A 178 -3.84 8.35 14.58
C VAL A 178 -3.79 9.73 13.91
N PRO A 179 -2.74 10.03 13.11
CA PRO A 179 -2.66 11.28 12.38
C PRO A 179 -3.79 11.37 11.34
N GLN A 180 -4.66 12.37 11.46
CA GLN A 180 -5.84 12.53 10.61
C GLN A 180 -5.66 13.67 9.61
N ARG A 181 -6.05 13.43 8.35
CA ARG A 181 -6.11 14.44 7.29
C ARG A 181 -7.43 15.20 7.31
N GLU A 182 -8.50 14.50 7.69
CA GLU A 182 -9.87 15.04 7.77
C GLU A 182 -10.31 15.18 9.22
N THR A 183 -11.19 16.14 9.49
CA THR A 183 -11.75 16.33 10.82
C THR A 183 -12.90 15.37 11.09
N ASN A 184 -13.13 15.10 12.38
CA ASN A 184 -14.26 14.30 12.87
C ASN A 184 -14.36 12.92 12.23
N MET A 185 -13.22 12.27 11.94
CA MET A 185 -13.25 10.88 11.51
C MET A 185 -13.70 9.99 12.68
N THR A 186 -14.55 9.03 12.37
CA THR A 186 -14.98 8.03 13.34
C THR A 186 -13.89 6.97 13.54
N PRO A 187 -13.88 6.27 14.69
CA PRO A 187 -13.01 5.12 14.90
C PRO A 187 -13.06 4.09 13.77
N TYR A 188 -14.26 3.86 13.21
CA TYR A 188 -14.48 2.94 12.10
C TYR A 188 -13.73 3.39 10.83
N GLU A 189 -13.87 4.65 10.45
CA GLU A 189 -13.19 5.23 9.29
C GLU A 189 -11.67 5.22 9.45
N MET A 190 -11.16 5.55 10.64
CA MET A 190 -9.71 5.51 10.90
C MET A 190 -9.13 4.11 10.76
N MET A 191 -9.85 3.09 11.25
CA MET A 191 -9.39 1.71 11.20
C MET A 191 -9.38 1.14 9.78
N LEU A 192 -10.40 1.42 8.99
CA LEU A 192 -10.63 0.82 7.66
C LEU A 192 -10.19 1.69 6.48
N SER A 193 -9.76 2.93 6.74
CA SER A 193 -9.18 3.79 5.71
C SER A 193 -8.02 3.12 5.00
N GLU A 194 -8.03 3.20 3.68
CA GLU A 194 -6.99 2.71 2.78
C GLU A 194 -6.19 3.88 2.17
N SER A 195 -6.04 4.99 2.91
CA SER A 195 -5.09 6.05 2.56
C SER A 195 -3.70 5.46 2.27
N GLN A 196 -3.02 6.00 1.27
CA GLN A 196 -1.75 5.47 0.78
C GLN A 196 -0.57 6.00 1.60
N GLU A 197 0.63 5.47 1.32
CA GLU A 197 1.91 5.89 1.91
C GLU A 197 1.94 5.83 3.44
N ARG A 198 1.56 4.68 3.99
CA ARG A 198 1.55 4.42 5.44
C ARG A 198 2.18 3.09 5.79
N MET A 199 2.92 3.10 6.89
CA MET A 199 3.58 1.94 7.48
C MET A 199 3.28 1.85 8.97
N VAL A 200 3.27 0.63 9.49
CA VAL A 200 3.26 0.34 10.93
C VAL A 200 4.58 -0.30 11.32
N LEU A 201 5.20 0.23 12.38
CA LEU A 201 6.42 -0.31 12.97
C LEU A 201 6.14 -0.81 14.38
N CYS A 202 6.65 -1.98 14.74
CA CYS A 202 6.76 -2.44 16.11
C CYS A 202 8.15 -2.12 16.63
N ILE A 203 8.25 -1.29 17.66
CA ILE A 203 9.50 -0.77 18.20
C ILE A 203 9.66 -1.24 19.64
N LYS A 204 10.86 -1.73 19.97
CA LYS A 204 11.20 -2.14 21.33
C LYS A 204 11.05 -0.97 22.29
N LYS A 205 10.32 -1.18 23.38
CA LYS A 205 10.23 -0.18 24.45
C LYS A 205 11.62 0.03 25.05
N ARG A 206 12.08 1.29 25.09
CA ARG A 206 13.30 1.63 25.85
C ARG A 206 13.02 1.36 27.33
N SER A 207 13.83 0.48 27.91
CA SER A 207 13.90 0.20 29.35
C SER A 207 14.49 1.37 30.10
#